data_AF-A0A0B6Z923-F1
#
_entry.id   AF-A0A0B6Z923-F1
#
_cell.length_a   1.000
_cell.length_b   1.000
_cell.length_c   1.000
_cell.angle_alpha   90.00
_cell.angle_beta   90.00
_cell.angle_gamma   90.00
#
_symmetry.space_group_name_H-M   'P 1'
#
loop_
_entity.id
_entity.type
_entity.pdbx_description
1 polymer ?
#
loop_
_entity_poly.entity_id
_entity_poly.type
_entity_poly.pdbx_seq_one_letter_code
_entity_poly.pdbx_strand_id
1 'polypeptide(L)'
;FTSFNEMPLFFGTAIFAIEGISLILPLENNMLHLEDFLGWAGVLNLGMVGTVCLYAAIGFYGYLRFGDTVQDSVTLSLPEDDWLYLSVRLMYALAIFISYNIQFYVPVCILWPKIKRHLRKRFLRRYGEYPFRIVLVLGTLGFSLAIPHLDLLISLIGALASSSLGLILPVLIETITLSAEDEHLPK
;
A
#
# COMPACT_ATOMS: atom_id res chain seq x y z
N PHE A 1 14.90 21.00 -8.97
CA PHE A 1 15.53 19.93 -9.79
C PHE A 1 16.26 18.99 -8.86
N THR A 2 15.82 17.74 -8.77
CA THR A 2 16.37 16.76 -7.82
C THR A 2 17.80 16.38 -8.21
N SER A 3 18.66 16.27 -7.20
CA SER A 3 20.03 15.80 -7.39
C SER A 3 20.04 14.28 -7.68
N PHE A 4 21.08 13.75 -8.32
CA PHE A 4 21.17 12.30 -8.62
C PHE A 4 20.97 11.40 -7.38
N ASN A 5 21.24 11.93 -6.18
CA ASN A 5 21.07 11.24 -4.90
C ASN A 5 19.60 11.09 -4.47
N GLU A 6 18.69 11.89 -5.00
CA GLU A 6 17.25 11.87 -4.65
C GLU A 6 16.42 11.03 -5.64
N MET A 7 17.01 10.63 -6.77
CA MET A 7 16.33 9.74 -7.73
C MET A 7 15.91 8.40 -7.12
N PRO A 8 16.74 7.70 -6.33
CA PRO A 8 16.30 6.47 -5.66
C PRO A 8 15.11 6.69 -4.73
N LEU A 9 15.08 7.83 -4.03
CA LEU A 9 13.97 8.19 -3.15
C LEU A 9 12.67 8.34 -3.96
N PHE A 10 12.74 9.08 -5.06
CA PHE A 10 11.63 9.25 -5.99
C PHE A 10 11.12 7.91 -6.55
N PHE A 11 12.01 7.07 -7.07
CA PHE A 11 11.60 5.77 -7.63
C PHE A 11 10.97 4.87 -6.58
N GLY A 12 11.52 4.81 -5.36
CA GLY A 12 10.92 4.04 -4.26
C GLY A 12 9.51 4.52 -3.91
N THR A 13 9.30 5.84 -3.84
CA THR A 13 7.99 6.43 -3.57
C THR A 13 7.00 6.23 -4.72
N ALA A 14 7.45 6.36 -5.97
CA ALA A 14 6.62 6.13 -7.15
C ALA A 14 6.17 4.66 -7.26
N ILE A 15 7.09 3.73 -6.98
CA ILE A 15 6.79 2.30 -6.95
C ILE A 15 5.80 1.99 -5.83
N PHE A 16 6.02 2.52 -4.62
CA PHE A 16 5.07 2.35 -3.51
C PHE A 16 3.66 2.82 -3.88
N ALA A 17 3.55 3.97 -4.55
CA ALA A 17 2.26 4.54 -4.92
C ALA A 17 1.47 3.65 -5.90
N ILE A 18 2.16 2.91 -6.78
CA ILE A 18 1.55 2.03 -7.78
C ILE A 18 1.44 0.58 -7.26
N GLU A 19 1.96 0.29 -6.08
CA GLU A 19 1.97 -1.05 -5.51
C GLU A 19 0.56 -1.48 -5.06
N GLY A 20 0.02 -2.54 -5.69
CA GLY A 20 -1.30 -3.10 -5.36
C GLY A 20 -1.34 -4.62 -5.21
N ILE A 21 -0.17 -5.28 -5.16
CA ILE A 21 -0.06 -6.73 -5.38
C ILE A 21 -0.84 -7.59 -4.37
N SER A 22 -0.94 -7.13 -3.12
CA SER A 22 -1.69 -7.83 -2.07
C SER A 22 -3.21 -7.87 -2.31
N LEU A 23 -3.72 -7.02 -3.20
CA LEU A 23 -5.14 -6.90 -3.53
C LEU A 23 -5.49 -7.50 -4.89
N ILE A 24 -4.51 -7.80 -5.74
CA ILE A 24 -4.73 -8.36 -7.09
C ILE A 24 -5.52 -9.66 -7.01
N LEU A 25 -5.05 -10.65 -6.22
CA LEU A 25 -5.71 -11.96 -6.12
C LEU A 25 -7.11 -11.89 -5.48
N PRO A 26 -7.33 -11.19 -4.35
CA PRO A 26 -8.68 -11.00 -3.84
C PRO A 26 -9.60 -10.29 -4.83
N LEU A 27 -9.10 -9.29 -5.56
CA LEU A 27 -9.90 -8.53 -6.52
C LEU A 27 -10.30 -9.39 -7.71
N GLU A 28 -9.35 -10.13 -8.28
CA GLU A 28 -9.56 -11.12 -9.34
C GLU A 28 -10.59 -12.18 -8.92
N ASN A 29 -10.47 -12.73 -7.71
CA ASN A 29 -11.41 -13.73 -7.18
C ASN A 29 -12.83 -13.18 -6.92
N ASN A 30 -13.00 -11.85 -6.88
CA ASN A 30 -14.32 -11.21 -6.75
C ASN A 30 -14.89 -10.70 -8.08
N MET A 31 -14.21 -10.93 -9.21
CA MET A 31 -14.73 -10.57 -10.53
C MET A 31 -15.70 -11.63 -11.07
N LEU A 32 -16.78 -11.18 -11.71
CA LEU A 32 -17.72 -12.06 -12.40
C LEU A 32 -17.09 -12.72 -13.64
N HIS A 33 -16.24 -11.97 -14.36
CA HIS A 33 -15.55 -12.42 -15.56
C HIS A 33 -14.04 -12.22 -15.39
N LEU A 34 -13.30 -13.30 -15.13
CA LEU A 34 -11.83 -13.23 -14.94
C LEU A 34 -11.07 -12.85 -16.21
N GLU A 35 -11.63 -13.17 -17.38
CA GLU A 35 -11.05 -12.85 -18.70
C GLU A 35 -10.97 -11.34 -18.98
N ASP A 36 -11.77 -10.51 -18.29
CA ASP A 36 -11.71 -9.05 -18.38
C ASP A 36 -10.69 -8.42 -17.40
N PHE A 37 -10.08 -9.23 -16.53
CA PHE A 37 -9.12 -8.74 -15.54
C PHE A 37 -7.80 -8.29 -16.20
N LEU A 38 -7.27 -9.15 -17.08
CA LEU A 38 -6.01 -8.98 -17.79
C LEU A 38 -6.28 -8.71 -19.28
N GLY A 39 -5.87 -7.53 -19.77
CA GLY A 39 -6.02 -7.14 -21.17
C GLY A 39 -5.63 -5.68 -21.39
N TRP A 40 -5.50 -5.24 -22.65
CA TRP A 40 -5.15 -3.85 -22.98
C TRP A 40 -6.13 -2.84 -22.36
N ALA A 41 -7.42 -3.15 -22.38
CA ALA A 41 -8.48 -2.38 -21.71
C ALA A 41 -9.04 -3.12 -20.48
N GLY A 42 -8.29 -4.07 -19.92
CA GLY A 42 -8.70 -4.82 -18.73
C GLY A 42 -8.80 -3.92 -17.50
N VAL A 43 -9.59 -4.35 -16.53
CA VAL A 43 -9.90 -3.57 -15.32
C VAL A 43 -8.63 -3.14 -14.58
N LEU A 44 -7.62 -4.00 -14.53
CA LEU A 44 -6.34 -3.70 -13.90
C LEU A 44 -5.57 -2.60 -14.63
N ASN A 45 -5.42 -2.70 -15.96
CA ASN A 45 -4.64 -1.74 -16.74
C ASN A 45 -5.31 -0.35 -16.75
N LEU A 46 -6.63 -0.32 -16.91
CA LEU A 46 -7.39 0.94 -16.87
C LEU A 46 -7.28 1.61 -15.50
N GLY A 47 -7.37 0.82 -14.42
CA GLY A 47 -7.17 1.31 -13.05
C GLY A 47 -5.77 1.87 -12.84
N MET A 48 -4.74 1.16 -13.29
CA MET A 48 -3.35 1.61 -13.15
C MET A 48 -3.06 2.89 -13.94
N VAL A 49 -3.50 2.97 -15.20
CA VAL A 49 -3.36 4.20 -16.02
C VAL A 49 -4.07 5.37 -15.35
N GLY A 50 -5.29 5.17 -14.85
CA GLY A 50 -6.04 6.20 -14.12
C GLY A 50 -5.28 6.70 -12.89
N THR A 51 -4.76 5.78 -12.08
CA THR A 51 -3.97 6.09 -10.88
C THR A 51 -2.71 6.87 -11.21
N VAL A 52 -1.94 6.44 -12.22
CA VAL A 52 -0.72 7.12 -12.67
C VAL A 52 -1.04 8.54 -13.14
N CYS A 53 -2.08 8.72 -13.95
CA CYS A 53 -2.49 10.05 -14.41
C CYS A 53 -2.90 10.96 -13.24
N LEU A 54 -3.64 10.44 -12.26
CA LEU A 54 -4.04 11.20 -11.07
C LEU A 54 -2.83 11.61 -10.22
N TYR A 55 -1.90 10.70 -9.95
CA TYR A 55 -0.69 11.02 -9.20
C TYR A 55 0.21 12.00 -9.95
N ALA A 56 0.37 11.83 -11.26
CA ALA A 56 1.12 12.76 -12.09
C ALA A 56 0.49 14.16 -12.07
N ALA A 57 -0.85 14.25 -12.17
CA ALA A 57 -1.55 15.54 -12.10
C ALA A 57 -1.37 16.22 -10.74
N ILE A 58 -1.60 15.50 -9.64
CA ILE A 58 -1.44 16.04 -8.28
C ILE A 58 0.01 16.46 -8.03
N GLY A 59 0.98 15.63 -8.42
CA GLY A 59 2.40 15.95 -8.28
C GLY A 59 2.81 17.17 -9.12
N PHE A 60 2.36 17.25 -10.37
CA PHE A 60 2.67 18.35 -11.27
C PHE A 60 2.06 19.68 -10.80
N TYR A 61 0.75 19.72 -10.55
CA TYR A 61 0.08 20.94 -10.10
C TYR A 61 0.48 21.34 -8.67
N GLY A 62 0.73 20.36 -7.80
CA GLY A 62 1.26 20.60 -6.46
C GLY A 62 2.62 21.28 -6.50
N TYR A 63 3.55 20.78 -7.32
CA TYR A 63 4.86 21.40 -7.48
C TYR A 63 4.78 22.79 -8.14
N LEU A 64 3.90 22.99 -9.13
CA LEU A 64 3.70 24.32 -9.74
C LEU A 64 3.21 25.37 -8.72
N ARG A 65 2.44 24.96 -7.71
CA ARG A 65 1.90 25.88 -6.70
C ARG A 65 2.89 26.21 -5.59
N PHE A 66 3.59 25.20 -5.06
CA PHE A 66 4.44 25.34 -3.87
C PHE A 66 5.94 25.44 -4.19
N GLY A 67 6.34 25.06 -5.41
CA GLY A 67 7.74 25.05 -5.83
C GLY A 67 8.61 24.26 -4.85
N ASP A 68 9.76 24.84 -4.50
CA ASP A 68 10.74 24.22 -3.62
C ASP A 68 10.37 24.31 -2.11
N THR A 69 9.22 24.89 -1.77
CA THR A 69 8.72 24.97 -0.38
C THR A 69 7.75 23.84 -0.01
N VAL A 70 7.51 22.90 -0.93
CA VAL A 70 6.64 21.74 -0.69
C VAL A 70 7.22 20.87 0.43
N GLN A 71 6.39 20.54 1.40
CA GLN A 71 6.72 19.59 2.46
C GLN A 71 6.52 18.14 1.99
N ASP A 72 6.97 17.17 2.80
CA ASP A 72 6.85 15.72 2.53
C ASP A 72 5.42 15.29 2.13
N SER A 73 4.40 16.02 2.59
CA SER A 73 3.03 15.91 2.11
C SER A 73 2.51 17.25 1.58
N VAL A 74 1.92 17.22 0.39
CA VAL A 74 1.29 18.39 -0.24
C VAL A 74 0.20 19.02 0.65
N THR A 75 -0.53 18.20 1.42
CA THR A 75 -1.61 18.67 2.28
C THR A 75 -1.08 19.51 3.46
N LEU A 76 0.17 19.30 3.89
CA LEU A 76 0.81 20.14 4.91
C LEU A 76 1.29 21.48 4.36
N SER A 77 1.45 21.58 3.03
CA SER A 77 1.88 22.82 2.37
C SER A 77 0.71 23.77 2.11
N LEU A 78 -0.54 23.33 2.31
CA LEU A 78 -1.73 24.14 2.06
C LEU A 78 -1.81 25.33 3.05
N PRO A 79 -2.07 26.57 2.57
CA PRO A 79 -2.26 27.72 3.44
C PRO A 79 -3.47 27.56 4.36
N GLU A 80 -3.41 28.13 5.57
CA GLU A 80 -4.50 28.05 6.55
C GLU A 80 -5.54 29.17 6.41
N ASP A 81 -5.24 30.17 5.56
CA ASP A 81 -5.95 31.45 5.54
C ASP A 81 -7.29 31.41 4.77
N ASP A 82 -7.57 30.35 4.01
CA ASP A 82 -8.76 30.21 3.16
C ASP A 82 -9.62 29.01 3.58
N TRP A 83 -10.94 29.22 3.61
CA TRP A 83 -11.94 28.19 3.89
C TRP A 83 -11.88 27.01 2.91
N LEU A 84 -11.48 27.26 1.65
CA LEU A 84 -11.31 26.21 0.65
C LEU A 84 -10.20 25.23 1.04
N TYR A 85 -9.04 25.73 1.46
CA TYR A 85 -7.91 24.88 1.87
C TYR A 85 -8.22 24.12 3.16
N LEU A 86 -8.89 24.76 4.11
CA LEU A 86 -9.37 24.09 5.32
C LEU A 86 -10.33 22.93 4.98
N SER A 87 -11.25 23.16 4.05
CA SER A 87 -12.19 22.12 3.59
C SER A 87 -11.48 20.92 2.98
N VAL A 88 -10.45 21.14 2.16
CA VAL A 88 -9.62 20.07 1.58
C VAL A 88 -8.88 19.31 2.68
N ARG A 89 -8.27 19.99 3.66
CA ARG A 89 -7.58 19.34 4.78
C ARG A 89 -8.53 18.49 5.61
N LEU A 90 -9.74 18.96 5.89
CA LEU A 90 -10.78 18.20 6.60
C LEU A 90 -11.23 16.97 5.81
N MET A 91 -11.50 17.13 4.51
CA MET A 91 -11.87 16.01 3.64
C MET A 91 -10.77 14.96 3.57
N TYR A 92 -9.50 15.40 3.47
CA TYR A 92 -8.34 14.51 3.49
C TYR A 92 -8.18 13.77 4.82
N ALA A 93 -8.35 14.46 5.95
CA ALA A 93 -8.30 13.84 7.27
C ALA A 93 -9.40 12.78 7.44
N LEU A 94 -10.63 13.08 6.98
CA LEU A 94 -11.73 12.13 6.99
C LEU A 94 -11.44 10.93 6.08
N ALA A 95 -10.88 11.17 4.89
CA ALA A 95 -10.51 10.12 3.95
C ALA A 95 -9.45 9.17 4.54
N ILE A 96 -8.41 9.71 5.19
CA ILE A 96 -7.40 8.91 5.90
C ILE A 96 -8.06 8.12 7.03
N PHE A 97 -8.92 8.73 7.83
CA PHE A 97 -9.57 8.06 8.95
C PHE A 97 -10.36 6.83 8.48
N ILE A 98 -11.15 6.97 7.42
CA ILE A 98 -11.91 5.86 6.84
C ILE A 98 -10.97 4.83 6.21
N SER A 99 -9.98 5.28 5.43
CA SER A 99 -9.04 4.39 4.72
C SER A 99 -8.20 3.55 5.68
N TYR A 100 -7.77 4.13 6.81
CA TYR A 100 -7.02 3.43 7.84
C TYR A 100 -7.80 2.23 8.38
N ASN A 101 -9.11 2.39 8.64
CA ASN A 101 -9.95 1.29 9.11
C ASN A 101 -10.07 0.16 8.07
N ILE A 102 -10.16 0.50 6.79
CA ILE A 102 -10.24 -0.48 5.70
C ILE A 102 -8.89 -1.18 5.51
N GLN A 103 -7.78 -0.45 5.49
CA GLN A 103 -6.45 -1.02 5.32
C GLN A 103 -6.08 -1.96 6.48
N PHE A 104 -6.50 -1.63 7.71
CA PHE A 104 -6.25 -2.44 8.89
C PHE A 104 -7.02 -3.78 8.91
N TYR A 105 -8.08 -3.91 8.10
CA TYR A 105 -8.81 -5.17 7.95
C TYR A 105 -7.92 -6.30 7.42
N VAL A 106 -7.08 -6.00 6.42
CA VAL A 106 -6.26 -7.01 5.73
C VAL A 106 -5.24 -7.66 6.69
N PRO A 107 -4.40 -6.91 7.43
CA PRO A 107 -3.50 -7.49 8.43
C PRO A 107 -4.23 -8.30 9.51
N VAL A 108 -5.40 -7.83 9.98
CA VAL A 108 -6.17 -8.55 11.00
C VAL A 108 -6.67 -9.89 10.46
N CYS A 109 -7.24 -9.92 9.25
CA CYS A 109 -7.72 -11.16 8.62
C CYS A 109 -6.60 -12.16 8.36
N ILE A 110 -5.37 -11.71 8.08
CA ILE A 110 -4.22 -12.59 7.83
C ILE A 110 -3.57 -13.08 9.14
N LEU A 111 -3.36 -12.18 10.11
CA LEU A 111 -2.62 -12.48 11.33
C LEU A 111 -3.48 -13.15 12.41
N TRP A 112 -4.74 -12.73 12.55
CA TRP A 112 -5.61 -13.22 13.62
C TRP A 112 -5.84 -14.73 13.57
N PRO A 113 -6.12 -15.38 12.42
CA PRO A 113 -6.28 -16.83 12.36
C PRO A 113 -5.01 -17.58 12.77
N LYS A 114 -3.83 -17.07 12.37
CA LYS A 114 -2.53 -17.64 12.74
C LYS A 114 -2.32 -17.61 14.25
N ILE A 115 -2.64 -16.49 14.90
CA ILE A 115 -2.52 -16.33 16.36
C ILE A 115 -3.58 -17.17 17.09
N LYS A 116 -4.83 -17.12 16.61
CA LYS A 116 -5.97 -17.85 17.17
C LYS A 116 -5.74 -19.36 17.22
N ARG A 117 -5.02 -19.93 16.24
CA ARG A 117 -4.64 -21.34 16.21
C ARG A 117 -3.73 -21.76 17.37
N HIS A 118 -2.90 -20.85 17.88
CA HIS A 118 -1.99 -21.11 19.00
C HIS A 118 -2.64 -20.88 20.38
N LEU A 119 -3.84 -20.27 20.43
CA LEU A 119 -4.56 -20.00 21.67
C LEU A 119 -5.34 -21.25 22.16
N ARG A 120 -4.82 -21.94 23.18
CA ARG A 120 -5.50 -23.09 23.82
C ARG A 120 -6.76 -22.70 24.64
N LYS A 121 -6.82 -21.48 25.18
CA LYS A 121 -7.90 -21.05 26.08
C LYS A 121 -9.13 -20.56 25.31
N ARG A 122 -10.31 -21.14 25.59
CA ARG A 122 -11.60 -20.81 24.92
C ARG A 122 -12.01 -19.35 25.08
N PHE A 123 -11.70 -18.72 26.22
CA PHE A 123 -11.96 -17.30 26.47
C PHE A 123 -11.12 -16.39 25.56
N LEU A 124 -9.80 -16.62 25.49
CA LEU A 124 -8.90 -15.85 24.61
C LEU A 124 -9.24 -16.06 23.13
N ARG A 125 -9.74 -17.24 22.75
CA ARG A 125 -10.17 -17.51 21.38
C ARG A 125 -11.45 -16.76 20.96
N ARG A 126 -12.28 -16.36 21.93
CA ARG A 126 -13.55 -15.64 21.71
C ARG A 126 -13.41 -14.12 21.85
N TYR A 127 -12.61 -13.66 22.81
CA TYR A 127 -12.45 -12.23 23.12
C TYR A 127 -11.08 -11.65 22.74
N GLY A 128 -10.11 -12.48 22.37
CA GLY A 128 -8.73 -12.03 22.11
C GLY A 128 -8.57 -11.18 20.85
N GLU A 129 -9.60 -11.06 20.01
CA GLU A 129 -9.54 -10.26 18.80
C GLU A 129 -9.48 -8.76 19.11
N TYR A 130 -10.23 -8.30 20.12
CA TYR A 130 -10.23 -6.91 20.56
C TYR A 130 -8.85 -6.46 21.10
N PRO A 131 -8.22 -7.14 22.07
CA PRO A 131 -6.88 -6.75 22.53
C PRO A 131 -5.84 -6.91 21.42
N PHE A 132 -5.98 -7.88 20.51
CA PHE A 132 -5.09 -8.00 19.35
C PHE A 132 -5.16 -6.78 18.43
N ARG A 133 -6.38 -6.32 18.11
CA ARG A 133 -6.58 -5.08 17.32
C ARG A 133 -6.01 -3.87 18.05
N ILE A 134 -6.23 -3.73 19.36
CA ILE A 134 -5.68 -2.63 20.16
C ILE A 134 -4.15 -2.63 20.13
N VAL A 135 -3.51 -3.78 20.32
CA VAL A 135 -2.04 -3.89 20.26
C VAL A 135 -1.50 -3.47 18.90
N LEU A 136 -2.15 -3.89 17.80
CA LEU A 136 -1.75 -3.48 16.46
C LEU A 136 -1.89 -1.96 16.25
N VAL A 137 -2.98 -1.34 16.72
CA VAL A 137 -3.16 0.14 16.64
C VAL A 137 -2.14 0.88 17.51
N LEU A 138 -1.82 0.37 18.70
CA LEU A 138 -0.76 0.94 19.53
C LEU A 138 0.62 0.78 18.86
N GLY A 139 0.83 -0.31 18.14
CA GLY A 139 2.03 -0.54 17.35
C GLY A 139 2.20 0.48 16.23
N THR A 140 1.13 0.76 15.46
CA THR A 140 1.16 1.79 14.41
C THR A 140 1.36 3.19 14.99
N LEU A 141 0.74 3.50 16.14
CA LEU A 141 0.99 4.76 16.87
C LEU A 141 2.45 4.88 17.31
N GLY A 142 3.03 3.81 17.88
CA GLY A 142 4.44 3.79 18.27
C GLY A 142 5.37 4.03 17.08
N PHE A 143 5.06 3.42 15.93
CA PHE A 143 5.78 3.65 14.67
C PHE A 143 5.67 5.10 14.21
N SER A 144 4.49 5.70 14.30
CA SER A 144 4.25 7.11 13.94
C SER A 144 5.03 8.08 14.81
N LEU A 145 5.27 7.76 16.08
CA LEU A 145 6.07 8.60 16.99
C LEU A 145 7.59 8.44 16.75
N ALA A 146 8.02 7.28 16.25
CA ALA A 146 9.43 6.98 16.04
C ALA A 146 9.98 7.57 14.73
N ILE A 147 9.13 7.77 13.72
CA ILE A 147 9.56 8.15 12.37
C ILE A 147 9.07 9.57 12.04
N PRO A 148 9.96 10.59 12.09
CA PRO A 148 9.61 11.96 11.76
C PRO A 148 9.57 12.25 10.24
N HIS A 149 10.25 11.44 9.43
CA HIS A 149 10.37 11.61 7.97
C HIS A 149 9.59 10.52 7.23
N LEU A 150 8.38 10.86 6.76
CA LEU A 150 7.45 9.91 6.14
C LEU A 150 7.88 9.53 4.72
N ASP A 151 8.51 10.45 3.99
CA ASP A 151 9.02 10.27 2.63
C ASP A 151 10.08 9.15 2.56
N LEU A 152 11.04 9.14 3.49
CA LEU A 152 12.08 8.11 3.59
C LEU A 152 11.48 6.73 3.88
N LEU A 153 10.48 6.67 4.77
CA LEU A 153 9.79 5.42 5.10
C LEU A 153 9.00 4.87 3.92
N ILE A 154 8.25 5.73 3.24
CA ILE A 154 7.48 5.37 2.04
C ILE A 154 8.41 4.83 0.96
N SER A 155 9.52 5.52 0.71
CA SER A 155 10.49 5.09 -0.28
C SER A 155 11.16 3.76 0.07
N LEU A 156 11.54 3.58 1.34
CA LEU A 156 12.13 2.33 1.84
C LEU A 156 11.16 1.16 1.72
N ILE A 157 9.91 1.34 2.16
CA ILE A 157 8.87 0.30 2.07
C ILE A 157 8.61 -0.02 0.59
N GLY A 158 8.47 0.98 -0.27
CA GLY A 158 8.29 0.77 -1.71
C GLY A 158 9.43 -0.03 -2.33
N ALA A 159 10.68 0.35 -2.05
CA ALA A 159 11.84 -0.36 -2.57
C ALA A 159 11.92 -1.81 -2.05
N LEU A 160 11.73 -2.03 -0.74
CA LEU A 160 11.81 -3.36 -0.13
C LEU A 160 10.64 -4.26 -0.52
N ALA A 161 9.41 -3.76 -0.44
CA ALA A 161 8.19 -4.49 -0.76
C ALA A 161 8.15 -4.82 -2.25
N SER A 162 8.45 -3.88 -3.14
CA SER A 162 8.51 -4.14 -4.58
C SER A 162 9.60 -5.15 -4.95
N SER A 163 10.81 -5.01 -4.41
CA SER A 163 11.87 -5.97 -4.69
C SER A 163 11.50 -7.38 -4.21
N SER A 164 10.88 -7.48 -3.03
CA SER A 164 10.53 -8.77 -2.42
C SER A 164 9.28 -9.41 -3.06
N LEU A 165 8.17 -8.68 -3.12
CA LEU A 165 6.86 -9.19 -3.56
C LEU A 165 6.65 -9.05 -5.06
N GLY A 166 7.19 -8.00 -5.68
CA GLY A 166 7.04 -7.74 -7.11
C GLY A 166 8.01 -8.51 -8.00
N LEU A 167 9.24 -8.77 -7.52
CA LEU A 167 10.28 -9.43 -8.31
C LEU A 167 10.67 -10.80 -7.76
N ILE A 168 11.07 -10.88 -6.48
CA ILE A 168 11.62 -12.13 -5.93
C ILE A 168 10.54 -13.20 -5.81
N LEU A 169 9.37 -12.88 -5.22
CA LEU A 169 8.33 -13.86 -4.95
C LEU A 169 7.77 -14.51 -6.24
N PRO A 170 7.40 -13.77 -7.30
CA PRO A 170 6.87 -14.36 -8.52
C PRO A 170 7.90 -15.27 -9.20
N VAL A 171 9.17 -14.82 -9.29
CA VAL A 171 10.26 -15.61 -9.89
C VAL A 171 10.51 -16.90 -9.12
N LEU A 172 10.49 -16.84 -7.78
CA LEU A 172 10.64 -18.04 -6.95
C LEU A 172 9.47 -19.00 -7.14
N ILE A 173 8.24 -18.51 -7.15
CA ILE A 173 7.04 -19.34 -7.37
C ILE A 173 7.12 -20.01 -8.75
N GLU A 174 7.46 -19.26 -9.80
CA GLU A 174 7.60 -19.78 -11.16
C GLU A 174 8.70 -20.84 -11.25
N THR A 175 9.88 -20.59 -10.68
CA THR A 175 11.01 -21.53 -10.69
C THR A 175 10.67 -22.84 -9.97
N ILE A 176 9.99 -22.76 -8.81
CA ILE A 176 9.54 -23.94 -8.05
C ILE A 176 8.47 -24.71 -8.83
N THR A 177 7.53 -24.00 -9.45
CA THR A 177 6.44 -24.62 -10.21
C THR A 177 6.98 -25.38 -11.42
N LEU A 178 7.89 -24.78 -12.20
CA LEU A 178 8.53 -25.44 -13.35
C LEU A 178 9.38 -26.64 -12.94
N SER A 179 10.14 -26.53 -11.83
CA SER A 179 10.95 -27.66 -11.32
C SER A 179 10.09 -28.84 -10.85
N ALA A 180 8.90 -28.57 -10.29
CA ALA A 180 7.96 -29.61 -9.88
C ALA A 180 7.29 -30.29 -11.09
N GLU A 181 7.09 -29.56 -12.18
CA GLU A 181 6.49 -30.08 -13.42
C GLU A 181 7.48 -31.01 -14.16
N ASP A 182 8.77 -30.68 -14.16
CA ASP A 182 9.85 -31.54 -14.69
C ASP A 182 9.98 -32.88 -13.93
N GLU A 183 9.58 -32.93 -12.65
CA GLU A 183 9.62 -34.15 -11.84
C GLU A 183 8.42 -35.11 -12.14
N HIS A 184 7.38 -34.63 -12.84
CA HIS A 184 6.17 -35.40 -13.15
C HIS A 184 6.04 -35.88 -14.61
N LEU A 185 7.03 -35.59 -15.47
CA LEU A 185 7.10 -36.19 -16.81
C LEU A 185 7.69 -37.61 -16.72
N PRO A 186 6.94 -38.69 -17.01
CA PRO A 186 7.55 -39.98 -17.28
C PRO A 186 8.42 -39.86 -18.53
N LYS A 187 9.68 -40.27 -18.41
CA LYS A 187 10.64 -40.36 -19.54
C LYS A 187 10.11 -41.26 -20.65
#